data_AF-A0A1Y4QUJ5-F1
#
_entry.id   AF-A0A1Y4QUJ5-F1
#
_cell.length_a   1.000
_cell.length_b   1.000
_cell.length_c   1.000
_cell.angle_alpha   90.00
_cell.angle_beta   90.00
_cell.angle_gamma   90.00
#
_symmetry.space_group_name_H-M   'P 1'
#
loop_
_entity.id
_entity.type
_entity.pdbx_description
1 polymer ?
#
loop_
_entity_poly.entity_id
_entity_poly.type
_entity_poly.pdbx_seq_one_letter_code
_entity_poly.pdbx_strand_id
1 'polypeptide(L)'
;MNKQYSDDLHSLSHTKWRCKYHVVFAPKYSISGFMGFLKGKSSQIIFERWANARYKYRHREFWCRGYYVDTVGKNTKKIREYISNQLKEDQEGEQLTLDFEDPFKGK
;
A
#
# COMPACT_ATOMS: atom_id res chain seq x y z
N MET A 1 -9.85 -16.31 -0.35
CA MET A 1 -10.58 -15.50 0.65
C MET A 1 -11.77 -16.32 1.12
N ASN A 2 -11.88 -16.56 2.43
CA ASN A 2 -12.84 -17.51 3.01
C ASN A 2 -14.27 -16.97 3.02
N LYS A 3 -15.22 -17.85 2.69
CA LYS A 3 -16.66 -17.60 2.51
C LYS A 3 -17.34 -16.97 3.74
N GLN A 4 -16.83 -17.22 4.94
CA GLN A 4 -17.35 -16.64 6.19
C GLN A 4 -17.32 -15.10 6.21
N TYR A 5 -16.28 -14.47 5.63
CA TYR A 5 -16.11 -13.00 5.68
C TYR A 5 -17.06 -12.26 4.72
N SER A 6 -17.53 -12.91 3.64
CA SER A 6 -18.50 -12.29 2.74
C SER A 6 -19.91 -12.23 3.33
N ASP A 7 -20.23 -13.14 4.26
CA ASP A 7 -21.58 -13.31 4.77
C ASP A 7 -21.89 -12.29 5.89
N ASP A 8 -20.89 -11.90 6.69
CA ASP A 8 -21.01 -10.82 7.70
C ASP A 8 -21.21 -9.42 7.06
N LEU A 9 -20.85 -9.25 5.79
CA LEU A 9 -21.07 -8.01 5.05
C LEU A 9 -22.52 -7.78 4.63
N HIS A 10 -23.38 -8.81 4.72
CA HIS A 10 -24.78 -8.72 4.32
C HIS A 10 -25.72 -8.24 5.44
N SER A 11 -25.31 -8.24 6.71
CA SER A 11 -26.18 -7.92 7.86
C SER A 11 -26.21 -6.45 8.29
N LEU A 12 -25.25 -5.61 7.87
CA LEU A 12 -25.22 -4.18 8.18
C LEU A 12 -25.91 -3.36 7.08
N SER A 13 -27.24 -3.36 7.12
CA SER A 13 -28.17 -2.82 6.13
C SER A 13 -28.28 -1.28 6.06
N HIS A 14 -27.55 -0.54 6.89
CA HIS A 14 -27.62 0.93 6.89
C HIS A 14 -26.33 1.54 6.31
N THR A 15 -26.46 2.08 5.08
CA THR A 15 -25.45 2.75 4.22
C THR A 15 -24.45 1.86 3.47
N LYS A 16 -24.90 1.27 2.36
CA LYS A 16 -24.19 0.34 1.49
C LYS A 16 -23.33 1.05 0.41
N TRP A 17 -22.40 1.93 0.78
CA TRP A 17 -21.41 2.46 -0.17
C TRP A 17 -20.01 1.94 0.19
N ARG A 18 -19.65 0.78 -0.39
CA ARG A 18 -18.32 0.18 -0.24
C ARG A 18 -17.54 0.31 -1.53
N CYS A 19 -16.56 1.21 -1.56
CA CYS A 19 -15.61 1.30 -2.66
C CYS A 19 -14.38 0.43 -2.37
N LYS A 20 -13.99 -0.39 -3.35
CA LYS A 20 -12.76 -1.19 -3.33
C LYS A 20 -11.82 -0.64 -4.39
N TYR A 21 -10.56 -0.43 -4.04
CA TYR A 21 -9.54 0.11 -4.93
C TYR A 21 -8.34 -0.84 -5.00
N HIS A 22 -7.76 -0.99 -6.18
CA HIS A 22 -6.44 -1.57 -6.35
C HIS A 22 -5.49 -0.43 -6.72
N VAL A 23 -4.56 -0.09 -5.81
CA VAL A 23 -3.71 1.09 -5.94
C VAL A 23 -2.25 0.63 -5.92
N VAL A 24 -1.50 1.03 -6.95
CA VAL A 24 -0.04 0.95 -6.94
C VAL A 24 0.48 2.23 -6.31
N PHE A 25 1.32 2.10 -5.28
CA PHE A 25 1.67 3.21 -4.41
C PHE A 25 3.16 3.18 -4.08
N ALA A 26 3.80 4.35 -4.11
CA ALA A 26 5.20 4.47 -3.72
C ALA A 26 5.34 4.47 -2.19
N PRO A 27 6.30 3.73 -1.61
CA PRO A 27 6.42 3.56 -0.15
C PRO A 27 6.84 4.84 0.58
N LYS A 28 7.29 5.87 -0.15
CA LYS A 28 7.64 7.19 0.40
C LYS A 28 6.45 7.91 1.02
N TYR A 29 5.24 7.64 0.54
CA TYR A 29 4.03 8.31 1.02
C TYR A 29 3.34 7.47 2.09
N SER A 30 2.56 8.12 2.95
CA SER A 30 1.75 7.40 3.96
C SER A 30 0.38 7.03 3.39
N ILE A 31 -0.02 5.78 3.59
CA ILE A 31 -1.35 5.26 3.20
C ILE A 31 -2.46 6.00 3.97
N SER A 32 -2.22 6.36 5.23
CA SER A 32 -3.21 7.08 6.04
C SER A 32 -3.47 8.49 5.52
N GLY A 33 -2.40 9.19 5.09
CA GLY A 33 -2.50 10.50 4.45
C GLY A 33 -3.25 10.43 3.13
N PHE A 34 -2.92 9.44 2.30
CA PHE A 34 -3.63 9.20 1.04
C PHE A 34 -5.11 8.92 1.24
N MET A 35 -5.47 8.03 2.16
CA MET A 35 -6.87 7.71 2.47
C MET A 35 -7.63 8.91 3.05
N GLY A 36 -6.99 9.71 3.90
CA GLY A 36 -7.57 10.95 4.42
C GLY A 36 -7.90 11.93 3.30
N PHE A 37 -6.96 12.14 2.37
CA PHE A 37 -7.17 12.98 1.20
C PHE A 37 -8.27 12.45 0.28
N LEU A 38 -8.22 11.16 -0.06
CA LEU A 38 -9.19 10.52 -0.95
C LEU A 38 -10.61 10.62 -0.39
N LYS A 39 -10.81 10.26 0.89
CA LYS A 39 -12.12 10.31 1.55
C LYS A 39 -12.62 11.76 1.71
N GLY A 40 -11.72 12.70 2.04
CA GLY A 40 -12.07 14.11 2.21
C GLY A 40 -12.45 14.82 0.91
N LYS A 41 -11.68 14.60 -0.17
CA LYS A 41 -11.97 15.21 -1.47
C LYS A 41 -13.17 14.59 -2.16
N SER A 42 -13.29 13.26 -2.11
CA SER A 42 -14.47 12.59 -2.68
C SER A 42 -15.77 13.04 -2.00
N SER A 43 -15.79 13.19 -0.67
CA SER A 43 -17.00 13.66 0.02
C SER A 43 -17.39 15.08 -0.40
N GLN A 44 -16.43 16.00 -0.51
CA GLN A 44 -16.67 17.37 -1.01
C GLN A 44 -17.27 17.35 -2.42
N ILE A 45 -16.65 16.64 -3.36
CA ILE A 45 -17.12 16.56 -4.75
C ILE A 45 -18.54 15.97 -4.83
N ILE A 46 -18.83 14.94 -4.04
CA ILE A 46 -20.16 14.30 -4.02
C ILE A 46 -21.21 15.28 -3.47
N PHE A 47 -20.88 16.02 -2.41
CA PHE A 47 -21.78 17.00 -1.83
C PHE A 47 -22.03 18.22 -2.72
N GLU A 48 -21.02 18.66 -3.47
CA GLU A 48 -21.15 19.73 -4.46
C GLU A 48 -22.04 19.29 -5.64
N ARG A 49 -21.81 18.08 -6.16
CA ARG A 49 -22.52 17.57 -7.34
C ARG A 49 -23.95 17.11 -7.04
N TRP A 50 -24.21 16.61 -5.83
CA TRP A 50 -25.53 16.08 -5.43
C TRP A 50 -26.07 16.85 -4.23
N ALA A 51 -26.82 17.93 -4.48
CA ALA A 51 -27.39 18.77 -3.42
C ALA A 51 -28.29 17.99 -2.44
N ASN A 52 -29.02 16.98 -2.93
CA ASN A 52 -29.87 16.10 -2.10
C ASN A 52 -29.05 15.27 -1.10
N ALA A 53 -27.81 14.90 -1.45
CA ALA A 53 -26.93 14.16 -0.54
C ALA A 53 -26.50 15.04 0.65
N ARG A 54 -26.31 16.35 0.46
CA ARG A 54 -26.02 17.28 1.57
C ARG A 54 -27.16 17.31 2.59
N TYR A 55 -28.40 17.29 2.11
CA TYR A 55 -29.57 17.32 2.98
C TYR A 55 -29.77 16.01 3.74
N LYS A 56 -29.49 14.86 3.11
CA LYS A 56 -29.57 13.54 3.75
C LYS A 56 -28.47 13.33 4.80
N TYR A 57 -27.25 13.77 4.51
CA TYR A 57 -26.10 13.66 5.40
C TYR A 57 -25.78 15.00 6.05
N ARG A 58 -26.72 15.55 6.83
CA ARG A 58 -26.61 16.89 7.46
C ARG A 58 -25.35 17.08 8.31
N HIS A 59 -24.79 15.99 8.87
CA HIS A 59 -23.54 16.03 9.64
C HIS A 59 -22.27 16.03 8.75
N ARG A 60 -22.40 16.06 7.42
CA ARG A 60 -21.31 16.05 6.43
C ARG A 60 -20.36 14.85 6.52
N GLU A 61 -20.81 13.74 7.10
CA GLU A 61 -20.07 12.49 7.16
C GLU A 61 -20.55 11.55 6.04
N PHE A 62 -19.86 11.57 4.89
CA PHE A 62 -20.16 10.68 3.78
C PHE A 62 -19.53 9.28 3.95
N TRP A 63 -18.32 9.23 4.52
CA TRP A 63 -17.58 8.01 4.77
C TRP A 63 -17.52 7.71 6.26
N CYS A 64 -17.56 6.43 6.64
CA CYS A 64 -17.24 6.00 8.01
C CYS A 64 -15.80 6.39 8.38
N ARG A 65 -15.49 6.55 9.67
CA ARG A 65 -14.15 6.94 10.14
C ARG A 65 -13.04 5.96 9.71
N GLY A 66 -13.33 4.66 9.75
CA GLY A 66 -12.38 3.60 9.41
C GLY A 66 -12.14 3.38 7.92
N TYR A 67 -11.10 2.62 7.61
CA TYR A 67 -10.80 2.05 6.29
C TYR A 67 -10.01 0.75 6.49
N TYR A 68 -10.06 -0.15 5.50
CA TYR A 68 -9.30 -1.40 5.50
C TYR A 68 -8.31 -1.38 4.34
N VAL A 69 -7.07 -1.82 4.59
CA VAL A 69 -6.00 -1.93 3.60
C VAL A 69 -5.34 -3.29 3.78
N ASP A 70 -5.11 -3.96 2.65
CA ASP A 70 -4.31 -5.17 2.57
C ASP A 70 -3.23 -4.96 1.51
N THR A 71 -2.04 -5.51 1.74
CA THR A 71 -0.94 -5.46 0.77
C THR A 71 -1.11 -6.58 -0.23
N VAL A 72 -1.35 -6.24 -1.49
CA VAL A 72 -1.35 -7.22 -2.56
C VAL A 72 0.09 -7.62 -2.92
N GLY A 73 0.38 -8.93 -2.93
CA GLY A 73 1.51 -9.46 -3.69
C GLY A 73 2.89 -9.53 -3.01
N LYS A 74 3.01 -10.28 -1.90
CA LYS A 74 4.33 -10.84 -1.51
C LYS A 74 4.68 -11.98 -2.47
N ASN A 75 5.15 -11.67 -3.68
CA ASN A 75 5.65 -12.69 -4.60
C ASN A 75 7.02 -13.17 -4.10
N THR A 76 7.02 -14.22 -3.28
CA THR A 76 8.19 -14.77 -2.60
C THR A 76 9.35 -15.07 -3.55
N LYS A 77 9.05 -15.46 -4.80
CA LYS A 77 10.07 -15.75 -5.82
C LYS A 77 10.89 -14.51 -6.17
N LYS A 78 10.23 -13.38 -6.43
CA LYS A 78 10.88 -12.12 -6.84
C LYS A 78 11.69 -11.49 -5.70
N ILE A 79 11.22 -11.65 -4.46
CA ILE A 79 11.94 -11.18 -3.26
C ILE A 79 13.24 -11.99 -3.09
N ARG A 80 13.18 -13.32 -3.26
CA ARG A 80 14.35 -14.19 -3.15
C ARG A 80 15.40 -13.85 -4.20
N GLU A 81 14.97 -13.65 -5.45
CA GLU A 81 15.84 -13.27 -6.56
C GLU A 81 16.52 -11.91 -6.33
N TYR A 82 15.79 -10.94 -5.79
CA TYR A 82 16.36 -9.64 -5.43
C TYR A 82 17.46 -9.76 -4.36
N ILE A 83 17.22 -10.54 -3.30
CA ILE A 83 18.20 -10.75 -2.22
C ILE A 83 19.45 -11.47 -2.74
N SER A 84 19.29 -12.50 -3.57
CA SER A 84 20.44 -13.24 -4.11
C SER A 84 21.32 -12.37 -5.00
N ASN A 85 20.73 -11.47 -5.78
CA ASN A 85 21.49 -10.56 -6.64
C ASN A 85 22.24 -9.51 -5.82
N GLN A 86 21.61 -8.94 -4.78
CA GLN A 86 22.28 -8.00 -3.88
C GLN A 86 23.48 -8.62 -3.15
N LEU A 87 23.32 -9.82 -2.59
CA LEU A 87 24.42 -10.50 -1.90
C LEU A 87 25.62 -10.78 -2.82
N LYS A 88 25.34 -11.05 -4.10
CA LYS A 88 26.38 -11.25 -5.11
C LYS A 88 27.09 -9.93 -5.45
N GLU A 89 26.34 -8.85 -5.64
CA GLU A 89 26.89 -7.51 -5.87
C GLU A 89 27.76 -7.04 -4.68
N ASP A 90 27.30 -7.27 -3.45
CA ASP A 90 28.06 -6.95 -2.23
C ASP A 90 29.38 -7.75 -2.17
N GLN A 91 29.35 -9.05 -2.48
CA GLN A 91 30.53 -9.91 -2.52
C GLN A 91 31.54 -9.46 -3.60
N GLU A 92 31.05 -9.12 -4.80
CA GLU A 92 31.88 -8.61 -5.89
C GLU A 92 32.48 -7.23 -5.55
N GLY A 93 31.73 -6.38 -4.84
CA GLY A 93 32.19 -5.09 -4.33
C GLY A 93 33.27 -5.21 -3.24
N GLU A 94 33.11 -6.13 -2.29
CA GLU A 94 34.13 -6.44 -1.28
C GLU A 94 35.40 -7.02 -1.91
N GLN A 95 35.26 -7.89 -2.91
CA GLN A 95 36.38 -8.52 -3.60
C GLN A 95 37.25 -7.51 -4.39
N LEU A 96 36.69 -6.37 -4.84
CA LEU A 96 37.43 -5.26 -5.47
C LEU A 96 38.27 -4.43 -4.46
N THR A 97 38.07 -4.60 -3.15
CA THR A 97 38.86 -3.92 -2.11
C THR A 97 40.09 -4.71 -1.63
N LEU A 98 40.35 -5.87 -2.25
CA LEU A 98 41.44 -6.78 -1.88
C LEU A 98 42.34 -7.05 -3.09
N ASP A 99 43.02 -6.01 -3.58
CA ASP A 99 44.29 -6.17 -4.29
C ASP A 99 45.33 -6.67 -3.28
N PHE A 100 45.32 -7.98 -3.01
CA PHE A 100 46.41 -8.67 -2.31
C PHE A 100 47.58 -8.90 -3.29
N GLU A 101 48.27 -7.83 -3.68
CA GLU A 101 49.69 -7.99 -4.00
C GLU A 101 50.43 -8.15 -2.66
N ASP A 102 50.86 -9.37 -2.37
CA ASP A 102 51.69 -9.70 -1.21
C ASP A 102 53.01 -8.89 -1.26
N PRO A 103 53.23 -7.91 -0.35
CA PRO A 103 54.37 -7.00 -0.42
C PRO A 103 55.72 -7.67 -0.10
N PHE A 104 55.72 -8.97 0.25
CA PHE A 104 56.92 -9.72 0.61
C PHE A 104 57.35 -10.78 -0.41
N LYS A 105 56.64 -10.93 -1.54
CA LYS A 105 57.15 -11.74 -2.66
C LYS A 105 58.22 -10.97 -3.45
N GLY A 106 59.41 -10.95 -2.88
CA GLY A 106 60.64 -10.52 -3.56
C GLY A 106 61.00 -11.45 -4.72
N LYS A 107 61.63 -10.87 -5.75
CA LYS A 107 62.35 -11.61 -6.81
C LYS A 107 63.56 -12.35 -6.24
#